data_AF-A0A420ZAL2-F1
#
_entry.id   AF-A0A420ZAL2-F1
#
_cell.length_a   1.000
_cell.length_b   1.000
_cell.length_c   1.000
_cell.angle_alpha   90.00
_cell.angle_beta   90.00
_cell.angle_gamma   90.00
#
_symmetry.space_group_name_H-M   'P 1'
#
loop_
_entity.id
_entity.type
_entity.pdbx_description
1 polymer ?
#
loop_
_entity_poly.entity_id
_entity_poly.type
_entity_poly.pdbx_seq_one_letter_code
_entity_poly.pdbx_strand_id
1 'polypeptide(L)' 'MRSKNIFVISKKDVQSIALKKFGEKLSVEELEQVKKVEFGLECWEEVVIEAISEILECRKKENSTKN' A
#
# COMPACT_ATOMS: atom_id res chain seq x y z
N MET A 1 4.04 4.18 30.46
CA MET A 1 4.47 4.44 29.06
C MET A 1 3.39 3.86 28.15
N ARG A 2 2.61 4.70 27.45
CA ARG A 2 1.59 4.20 26.51
C ARG A 2 2.32 3.76 25.24
N SER A 3 2.51 2.45 25.07
CA SER A 3 2.96 1.86 23.82
C SER A 3 2.00 2.32 22.73
N LYS A 4 2.45 3.20 21.83
CA LYS A 4 1.72 3.46 20.59
C LYS A 4 1.66 2.11 19.88
N ASN A 5 0.49 1.48 19.85
CA ASN A 5 0.27 0.27 19.07
C ASN A 5 0.31 0.66 17.60
N ILE A 6 1.52 0.78 17.06
CA ILE A 6 1.75 0.99 15.63
C ILE A 6 1.58 -0.39 14.99
N PHE A 7 0.52 -0.56 14.22
CA PHE A 7 0.28 -1.77 13.46
C PHE A 7 1.16 -1.75 12.23
N VAL A 8 2.19 -2.59 12.23
CA VAL A 8 3.06 -2.78 11.07
C VAL A 8 2.46 -3.88 10.21
N ILE A 9 1.94 -3.52 9.04
CA ILE A 9 1.50 -4.50 8.05
C ILE A 9 2.70 -5.13 7.35
N SER A 10 2.69 -6.45 7.18
CA SER A 10 3.75 -7.15 6.45
C SER A 10 3.63 -6.93 4.94
N LYS A 11 4.77 -6.89 4.25
CA LYS A 11 4.80 -6.80 2.77
C LYS A 11 3.98 -7.92 2.10
N LYS A 12 3.90 -9.10 2.72
CA LYS A 12 3.06 -10.22 2.25
C LYS A 12 1.57 -9.93 2.30
N ASP A 13 1.10 -9.27 3.35
CA ASP A 13 -0.30 -8.88 3.49
C ASP A 13 -0.65 -7.79 2.49
N VAL A 14 0.21 -6.77 2.36
CA VAL A 14 0.07 -5.74 1.32
C VAL A 14 0.00 -6.37 -0.08
N GLN A 15 0.91 -7.30 -0.40
CA GLN A 15 0.92 -8.04 -1.68
C GLN A 15 -0.37 -8.83 -1.90
N SER A 16 -0.89 -9.47 -0.84
CA SER A 16 -2.12 -10.25 -0.91
C SER A 16 -3.34 -9.36 -1.11
N ILE A 17 -3.39 -8.19 -0.46
CA ILE A 17 -4.45 -7.19 -0.63
C ILE A 17 -4.41 -6.62 -2.05
N ALA A 18 -3.23 -6.25 -2.54
CA ALA A 18 -3.04 -5.75 -3.89
C ALA A 18 -3.58 -6.76 -4.92
N LEU A 19 -3.17 -8.03 -4.79
CA LEU A 19 -3.61 -9.09 -5.69
C LEU A 19 -5.11 -9.36 -5.57
N LYS A 20 -5.68 -9.31 -4.36
CA LYS A 20 -7.09 -9.61 -4.11
C LYS A 20 -8.04 -8.48 -4.54
N LYS A 21 -7.65 -7.22 -4.35
CA LYS A 21 -8.50 -6.03 -4.61
C LYS A 21 -8.29 -5.46 -6.01
N PHE A 22 -7.04 -5.42 -6.47
CA PHE A 22 -6.66 -4.78 -7.74
C PHE A 22 -6.25 -5.78 -8.82
N GLY A 23 -6.00 -7.05 -8.46
CA GLY A 23 -5.51 -8.05 -9.41
C GLY A 23 -4.07 -7.82 -9.87
N GLU A 24 -3.36 -6.85 -9.29
CA GLU A 24 -1.99 -6.50 -9.65
C GLU A 24 -1.01 -6.84 -8.52
N LYS A 25 0.22 -7.17 -8.91
CA LYS A 25 1.34 -7.29 -7.98
C LYS A 25 2.10 -5.98 -7.93
N LEU A 26 2.43 -5.57 -6.71
CA LEU A 26 3.31 -4.45 -6.46
C LEU A 26 4.77 -4.91 -6.51
N SER A 27 5.61 -4.00 -6.98
CA SER A 27 7.06 -4.10 -6.97
C SER A 27 7.60 -3.88 -5.56
N VAL A 28 8.87 -4.23 -5.34
CA VAL A 28 9.50 -4.08 -4.02
C VAL A 28 9.47 -2.62 -3.55
N GLU A 29 9.72 -1.67 -4.44
CA GLU A 29 9.70 -0.23 -4.15
C GLU A 29 8.30 0.26 -3.75
N GLU A 30 7.28 -0.16 -4.50
CA GLU A 30 5.87 0.14 -4.23
C GLU A 30 5.43 -0.41 -2.86
N LEU A 31 5.86 -1.64 -2.52
CA LEU A 31 5.62 -2.22 -1.20
C LEU A 31 6.32 -1.45 -0.06
N GLU A 32 7.47 -0.84 -0.33
CA GLU A 32 8.16 -0.01 0.67
C GLU A 32 7.43 1.30 0.93
N GLN A 33 6.74 1.85 -0.07
CA GLN A 33 5.91 3.04 0.09
C GLN A 33 4.69 2.78 0.97
N VAL A 34 3.97 1.67 0.75
CA VAL A 34 2.81 1.29 1.57
C VAL A 34 3.20 0.99 3.03
N LYS A 35 4.40 0.44 3.25
CA LYS A 35 4.91 0.12 4.60
C LYS A 35 5.12 1.36 5.48
N LYS A 36 5.32 2.54 4.90
CA LYS A 36 5.56 3.78 5.66
C LYS A 36 4.30 4.37 6.28
N VAL A 37 3.13 3.83 5.97
CA VAL A 37 1.88 4.40 6.47
C VAL A 37 1.61 3.85 7.88
N GLU A 38 1.64 4.74 8.87
CA GLU A 38 1.30 4.43 10.25
C GLU A 38 -0.21 4.59 10.44
N PHE A 39 -0.90 3.55 10.94
CA PHE A 39 -2.36 3.57 11.09
C PHE A 39 -2.79 3.34 12.54
N GLY A 40 -3.94 3.92 12.89
CA GLY A 40 -4.71 3.52 14.07
C GLY A 40 -5.39 2.16 13.86
N LEU A 41 -5.75 1.51 14.97
CA LEU A 41 -6.31 0.15 15.05
C LEU A 41 -7.50 -0.15 14.13
N GLU A 42 -8.30 0.86 13.77
CA GLU A 42 -9.65 0.63 13.25
C GLU A 42 -9.80 0.71 11.73
N CYS A 43 -8.84 1.25 10.97
CA CYS A 43 -8.99 1.47 9.51
C CYS A 43 -7.79 1.03 8.65
N TRP A 44 -6.91 0.15 9.13
CA TRP A 44 -5.70 -0.20 8.38
C TRP A 44 -5.96 -0.81 6.98
N GLU A 45 -7.02 -1.61 6.79
CA GLU A 45 -7.32 -2.21 5.47
C GLU A 45 -7.67 -1.13 4.44
N GLU A 46 -8.53 -0.17 4.78
CA GLU A 46 -8.94 0.91 3.85
C GLU A 46 -7.76 1.80 3.47
N VAL A 47 -6.93 2.18 4.44
CA VAL A 47 -5.78 3.05 4.13
C VAL A 47 -4.71 2.30 3.33
N VAL A 48 -4.53 0.99 3.54
CA VAL A 48 -3.67 0.17 2.68
C VAL A 48 -4.23 0.09 1.25
N ILE A 49 -5.55 -0.06 1.08
CA ILE A 49 -6.18 -0.08 -0.24
C ILE A 49 -5.98 1.27 -0.96
N GLU A 50 -6.21 2.39 -0.27
CA GLU A 50 -5.99 3.75 -0.80
C GLU A 50 -4.53 3.95 -1.22
N ALA A 51 -3.56 3.57 -0.38
CA ALA A 51 -2.14 3.69 -0.69
C ALA A 51 -1.76 2.85 -1.93
N ILE A 52 -2.28 1.62 -2.05
CA ILE A 52 -2.05 0.78 -3.23
C ILE A 52 -2.69 1.42 -4.47
N SER A 53 -3.89 1.96 -4.35
CA SER A 53 -4.59 2.63 -5.45
C SER A 53 -3.81 3.83 -5.97
N GLU A 54 -3.31 4.68 -5.08
CA GLU A 54 -2.49 5.85 -5.43
C GLU A 54 -1.22 5.44 -6.20
N ILE A 55 -0.53 4.41 -5.72
CA ILE A 55 0.68 3.88 -6.38
C ILE A 55 0.37 3.38 -7.79
N LEU A 56 -0.70 2.60 -7.95
CA LEU A 56 -1.11 2.08 -9.25
C LEU A 56 -1.52 3.22 -10.21
N GLU A 57 -2.12 4.29 -9.70
CA GLU A 57 -2.44 5.48 -10.49
C GLU A 57 -1.18 6.24 -10.93
N CYS A 58 -0.23 6.45 -10.02
CA CYS A 58 1.07 7.04 -10.31
C CYS A 58 1.82 6.24 -11.40
N ARG A 59 1.80 4.91 -11.31
CA ARG A 59 2.40 4.01 -12.31
C ARG A 59 1.79 4.18 -13.70
N LYS A 60 0.48 4.40 -13.80
CA LYS A 60 -0.20 4.69 -15.09
C LYS A 60 0.19 6.06 -15.64
N LYS A 61 0.27 7.08 -14.78
CA LYS A 61 0.68 8.44 -15.18
C LYS A 61 2.11 8.47 -15.72
N GLU A 62 3.04 7.76 -15.05
CA GLU A 62 4.44 7.70 -15.49
C GLU A 62 4.61 7.02 -16.85
N ASN A 63 3.79 6.02 -17.15
CA ASN A 63 3.75 5.39 -18.47
C ASN A 63 3.12 6.27 -19.56
N SER A 64 2.28 7.23 -19.19
CA SER A 64 1.60 8.11 -20.16
C SER A 64 2.44 9.32 -20.59
N THR A 65 3.49 9.69 -19.85
CA THR A 65 4.37 10.84 -20.18
C THR A 65 5.55 10.45 -21.09
N LYS A 66 5.71 9.16 -21.41
CA LYS A 66 6.79 8.63 -22.27
C LYS A 66 6.40 8.47 -23.74
N ASN A 67 5.41 9.21 -24.23
CA ASN A 67 4.98 9.13 -25.64
C ASN A 67 5.02 10.48 -26.35
#